data_AF-A0A0V1LNK8-F1
#
_entry.id   AF-A0A0V1LNK8-F1
#
_cell.length_a   1.000
_cell.length_b   1.000
_cell.length_c   1.000
_cell.angle_alpha   90.00
_cell.angle_beta   90.00
_cell.angle_gamma   90.00
#
_symmetry.space_group_name_H-M   'P 1'
#
loop_
_entity.id
_entity.type
_entity.pdbx_description
1 polymer ?
#
loop_
_entity_poly.entity_id
_entity_poly.type
_entity_poly.pdbx_seq_one_letter_code
_entity_poly.pdbx_strand_id
1 'polypeptide(L)'
;MQFTRYLFSPLIRIIGRKIDDYAQFRPSALSMQSLVDFGKLRDERNSFEFLKKELLVRLANIMKEVELLPSQLMETPSTKLVYQWYQESFQELLQYENANADESTLRDFSRQLSRVLKRHNTVVETMAEGLMEMKATHGIDPVTQNNIQYFLNRFYLSRISVRMLIYQHVIIFSDEAHPFYTSSRHIGCIDPNCNVVSIIEGIVKCFFIQVIETINVLEPSQPISIVYVPSHLYHIMVELLKVSDQGGGVPRHIVGKLFNYMYTTASLPSVENVEYDAPMAGLGYGLPLSRLYARYFLGDLFLFSMEGYGTDACLYLKASAVDASEMLPWFSFRSKKMYESNEKGPDWSG
;
A
#
# COMPACT_ATOMS: atom_id res chain seq x y z
N MET A 1 6.62 28.65 -12.96
CA MET A 1 8.10 28.63 -12.92
C MET A 1 8.58 29.55 -11.81
N GLN A 2 8.86 29.01 -10.61
CA GLN A 2 9.66 29.68 -9.57
C GLN A 2 10.22 28.67 -8.54
N PHE A 3 10.67 27.50 -9.00
CA PHE A 3 11.43 26.52 -8.21
C PHE A 3 12.92 26.88 -8.14
N THR A 4 13.24 28.12 -7.77
CA THR A 4 14.64 28.53 -7.57
C THR A 4 14.73 29.60 -6.48
N ARG A 5 15.05 29.18 -5.26
CA ARG A 5 15.99 29.83 -4.32
C ARG A 5 15.87 29.22 -2.90
N TYR A 6 16.33 27.99 -2.76
CA TYR A 6 17.03 27.59 -1.54
C TYR A 6 18.38 27.00 -1.96
N LEU A 7 19.41 27.45 -1.29
CA LEU A 7 20.83 27.24 -1.58
C LEU A 7 21.16 25.78 -1.91
N PHE A 8 21.72 25.55 -3.11
CA PHE A 8 22.15 24.24 -3.58
C PHE A 8 23.29 23.69 -2.71
N SER A 9 22.98 22.78 -1.79
CA SER A 9 23.97 21.88 -1.22
C SER A 9 24.40 20.87 -2.27
N PRO A 10 25.71 20.59 -2.47
CA PRO A 10 26.20 19.53 -3.36
C PRO A 10 25.56 18.17 -3.07
N LEU A 11 25.22 17.92 -1.80
CA LEU A 11 24.59 16.68 -1.33
C LEU A 11 23.19 16.46 -1.94
N ILE A 12 22.37 17.51 -2.00
CA ILE A 12 21.02 17.43 -2.59
C ILE A 12 21.10 17.08 -4.08
N ARG A 13 22.08 17.65 -4.80
CA ARG A 13 22.31 17.35 -6.21
C ARG A 13 22.77 15.91 -6.42
N ILE A 14 23.58 15.36 -5.52
CA ILE A 14 24.02 13.96 -5.57
C ILE A 14 22.84 13.01 -5.33
N ILE A 15 22.02 13.29 -4.32
CA ILE A 15 20.83 12.50 -4.00
C ILE A 15 19.84 12.52 -5.18
N GLY A 16 19.59 13.71 -5.77
CA GLY A 16 18.74 13.83 -6.96
C GLY A 16 19.22 12.96 -8.12
N ARG A 17 20.52 12.95 -8.43
CA ARG A 17 21.09 12.08 -9.47
C ARG A 17 20.90 10.60 -9.14
N LYS A 18 21.12 10.21 -7.89
CA LYS A 18 20.91 8.82 -7.46
C LYS A 18 19.45 8.40 -7.59
N ILE A 19 18.49 9.27 -7.29
CA ILE A 19 17.08 9.00 -7.54
C ILE A 19 16.83 8.78 -9.04
N ASP A 20 17.37 9.64 -9.91
CA ASP A 20 17.23 9.48 -11.36
C ASP A 20 17.90 8.19 -11.89
N ASP A 21 19.03 7.79 -11.33
CA ASP A 21 19.71 6.53 -11.67
C ASP A 21 18.88 5.32 -11.24
N TYR A 22 18.42 5.29 -9.98
CA TYR A 22 17.66 4.17 -9.43
C TYR A 22 16.27 4.02 -10.05
N ALA A 23 15.64 5.12 -10.46
CA ALA A 23 14.33 5.11 -11.11
C ALA A 23 14.34 4.48 -12.52
N GLN A 24 15.51 4.28 -13.13
CA GLN A 24 15.62 3.58 -14.41
C GLN A 24 15.47 2.07 -14.27
N PHE A 25 15.73 1.52 -13.08
CA PHE A 25 15.59 0.09 -12.83
C PHE A 25 14.12 -0.28 -12.60
N ARG A 26 13.75 -1.44 -13.13
CA ARG A 26 12.43 -2.04 -12.90
C ARG A 26 12.45 -2.74 -11.53
N PRO A 27 11.46 -2.48 -10.65
CA PRO A 27 11.33 -3.23 -9.40
C PRO A 27 11.23 -4.74 -9.63
N SER A 28 11.90 -5.50 -8.77
CA SER A 28 11.91 -6.96 -8.81
C SER A 28 10.70 -7.50 -8.06
N ALA A 29 9.74 -8.07 -8.79
CA ALA A 29 8.56 -8.71 -8.19
C ALA A 29 8.91 -10.10 -7.64
N LEU A 30 8.57 -10.35 -6.38
CA LEU A 30 8.71 -11.66 -5.74
C LEU A 30 7.35 -12.37 -5.69
N SER A 31 7.36 -13.70 -5.84
CA SER A 31 6.18 -14.49 -5.50
C SER A 31 6.08 -14.70 -3.99
N MET A 32 4.88 -14.98 -3.50
CA MET A 32 4.69 -15.36 -2.11
C MET A 32 5.49 -16.61 -1.76
N GLN A 33 5.59 -17.57 -2.70
CA GLN A 33 6.47 -18.73 -2.54
C GLN A 33 7.94 -18.32 -2.39
N SER A 34 8.43 -17.38 -3.23
CA SER A 34 9.81 -16.88 -3.14
C SER A 34 10.08 -16.19 -1.80
N LEU A 35 9.14 -15.41 -1.27
CA LEU A 35 9.26 -14.78 0.04
C LEU A 35 9.30 -15.82 1.18
N VAL A 36 8.48 -16.87 1.08
CA VAL A 36 8.47 -17.99 2.04
C VAL A 36 9.79 -18.75 1.98
N ASP A 37 10.26 -19.13 0.80
CA ASP A 37 11.50 -19.90 0.64
C ASP A 37 12.70 -19.10 1.12
N PHE A 38 12.74 -17.80 0.81
CA PHE A 38 13.73 -16.88 1.32
C PHE A 38 13.75 -16.85 2.86
N GLY A 39 12.58 -16.70 3.48
CA GLY A 39 12.48 -16.65 4.94
C GLY A 39 12.78 -17.97 5.64
N LYS A 40 12.59 -19.13 4.98
CA LYS A 40 13.00 -20.44 5.50
C LYS A 40 14.52 -20.61 5.53
N LEU A 41 15.22 -20.08 4.53
CA LEU A 41 16.68 -20.15 4.46
C LEU A 41 17.36 -19.35 5.58
N ARG A 42 16.69 -18.31 6.10
CA ARG A 42 17.20 -17.41 7.15
C ARG A 42 18.60 -16.87 6.81
N ASP A 43 18.80 -16.50 5.56
CA ASP A 43 20.05 -15.92 5.08
C ASP A 43 19.99 -14.38 5.12
N GLU A 44 20.44 -13.81 6.24
CA GLU A 44 20.43 -12.36 6.46
C GLU A 44 21.30 -11.62 5.43
N ARG A 45 22.45 -12.20 5.05
CA ARG A 45 23.39 -11.58 4.10
C ARG A 45 22.75 -11.43 2.73
N ASN A 46 22.12 -12.50 2.22
CA ASN A 46 21.39 -12.42 0.96
C ASN A 46 20.18 -11.49 1.05
N SER A 47 19.52 -11.41 2.22
CA SER A 47 18.45 -10.43 2.45
C SER A 47 18.96 -9.01 2.30
N PHE A 48 20.07 -8.68 2.96
CA PHE A 48 20.71 -7.38 2.92
C PHE A 48 21.16 -7.01 1.50
N GLU A 49 21.86 -7.91 0.81
CA GLU A 49 22.34 -7.67 -0.55
C GLU A 49 21.22 -7.37 -1.55
N PHE A 50 20.07 -8.04 -1.40
CA PHE A 50 18.88 -7.76 -2.18
C PHE A 50 18.24 -6.42 -1.79
N LEU A 51 17.94 -6.24 -0.49
CA LEU A 51 17.15 -5.09 -0.01
C LEU A 51 17.89 -3.76 -0.13
N LYS A 52 19.22 -3.74 0.07
CA LYS A 52 20.01 -2.49 -0.03
C LYS A 52 19.94 -1.86 -1.42
N LYS A 53 19.60 -2.64 -2.45
CA LYS A 53 19.37 -2.16 -3.83
C LYS A 53 17.88 -2.04 -4.15
N GLU A 54 17.10 -3.09 -3.87
CA GLU A 54 15.68 -3.14 -4.27
C GLU A 54 14.84 -2.03 -3.61
N LEU A 55 15.13 -1.69 -2.33
CA LEU A 55 14.42 -0.60 -1.66
C LEU A 55 14.70 0.76 -2.30
N LEU A 56 15.95 1.01 -2.72
CA LEU A 56 16.31 2.23 -3.45
C LEU A 56 15.59 2.31 -4.80
N VAL A 57 15.49 1.20 -5.53
CA VAL A 57 14.74 1.11 -6.79
C VAL A 57 13.26 1.46 -6.57
N ARG A 58 12.59 0.82 -5.61
CA ARG A 58 11.16 1.02 -5.32
C ARG A 58 10.85 2.45 -4.86
N LEU A 59 11.68 3.00 -3.97
CA LEU A 59 11.55 4.38 -3.50
C LEU A 59 11.78 5.38 -4.62
N ALA A 60 12.85 5.24 -5.42
CA ALA A 60 13.15 6.15 -6.52
C ALA A 60 12.03 6.17 -7.57
N ASN A 61 11.52 4.99 -7.96
CA ASN A 61 10.42 4.88 -8.93
C ASN A 61 9.19 5.69 -8.49
N ILE A 62 8.77 5.55 -7.22
CA ILE A 62 7.59 6.27 -6.76
C ILE A 62 7.87 7.76 -6.52
N MET A 63 9.07 8.13 -6.08
CA MET A 63 9.48 9.53 -5.94
C MET A 63 9.42 10.29 -7.27
N LYS A 64 9.80 9.65 -8.39
CA LYS A 64 9.63 10.25 -9.73
C LYS A 64 8.18 10.47 -10.12
N GLU A 65 7.24 9.66 -9.62
CA GLU A 65 5.81 9.88 -9.86
C GLU A 65 5.22 10.96 -8.95
N VAL A 66 5.72 11.09 -7.72
CA VAL A 66 5.35 12.22 -6.83
C VAL A 66 5.70 13.55 -7.50
N GLU A 67 6.85 13.64 -8.19
CA GLU A 67 7.26 14.84 -8.93
C GLU A 67 6.35 15.20 -10.12
N LEU A 68 5.46 14.28 -10.54
CA LEU A 68 4.47 14.51 -11.60
C LEU A 68 3.09 14.89 -11.08
N LEU A 69 2.92 15.01 -9.76
CA LEU A 69 1.67 15.46 -9.17
C LEU A 69 1.36 16.93 -9.57
N PRO A 70 0.07 17.31 -9.59
CA PRO A 70 -0.31 18.71 -9.78
C PRO A 70 0.39 19.62 -8.78
N SER A 71 0.83 20.80 -9.23
CA SER A 71 1.57 21.74 -8.37
C SER A 71 0.77 22.14 -7.14
N GLN A 72 -0.56 22.25 -7.28
CA GLN A 72 -1.48 22.56 -6.19
C GLN A 72 -1.42 21.50 -5.08
N LEU A 73 -1.27 20.21 -5.43
CA LEU A 73 -1.10 19.14 -4.45
C LEU A 73 0.31 19.16 -3.86
N MET A 74 1.33 19.31 -4.70
CA MET A 74 2.73 19.36 -4.24
C MET A 74 3.04 20.55 -3.34
N GLU A 75 2.26 21.63 -3.41
CA GLU A 75 2.44 22.81 -2.57
C GLU A 75 1.83 22.66 -1.18
N THR A 76 0.93 21.68 -0.99
CA THR A 76 0.28 21.41 0.29
C THR A 76 1.31 20.99 1.36
N PRO A 77 1.23 21.50 2.60
CA PRO A 77 2.15 21.14 3.68
C PRO A 77 2.28 19.62 3.88
N SER A 78 1.16 18.92 3.82
CA SER A 78 1.10 17.49 4.08
C SER A 78 1.78 16.67 2.98
N THR A 79 1.59 17.02 1.70
CA THR A 79 2.29 16.34 0.59
C THR A 79 3.79 16.60 0.63
N LYS A 80 4.22 17.81 0.99
CA LYS A 80 5.65 18.13 1.18
C LYS A 80 6.28 17.29 2.28
N LEU A 81 5.58 17.09 3.40
CA LEU A 81 6.05 16.25 4.50
C LEU A 81 6.22 14.80 4.07
N VAL A 82 5.25 14.24 3.34
CA VAL A 82 5.36 12.90 2.77
C VAL A 82 6.58 12.79 1.85
N TYR A 83 6.79 13.76 0.94
CA TYR A 83 7.95 13.72 0.04
C TYR A 83 9.28 13.79 0.83
N GLN A 84 9.35 14.62 1.88
CA GLN A 84 10.52 14.69 2.76
C GLN A 84 10.83 13.34 3.43
N TRP A 85 9.83 12.62 3.94
CA TRP A 85 10.05 11.31 4.54
C TRP A 85 10.64 10.28 3.56
N TYR A 86 10.20 10.32 2.29
CA TYR A 86 10.76 9.47 1.24
C TYR A 86 12.20 9.86 0.90
N GLN A 87 12.50 11.16 0.80
CA GLN A 87 13.86 11.66 0.57
C GLN A 87 14.81 11.25 1.71
N GLU A 88 14.39 11.41 2.97
CA GLU A 88 15.17 11.03 4.15
C GLU A 88 15.45 9.52 4.14
N SER A 89 14.41 8.71 3.91
CA SER A 89 14.55 7.25 3.88
C SER A 89 15.46 6.77 2.75
N PHE A 90 15.33 7.38 1.56
CA PHE A 90 16.21 7.09 0.43
C PHE A 90 17.66 7.42 0.76
N GLN A 91 17.91 8.62 1.31
CA GLN A 91 19.26 9.05 1.69
C GLN A 91 19.90 8.13 2.74
N GLU A 92 19.15 7.76 3.78
CA GLU A 92 19.65 6.86 4.82
C GLU A 92 19.91 5.45 4.30
N LEU A 93 19.08 4.92 3.40
CA LEU A 93 19.32 3.60 2.81
C LEU A 93 20.48 3.62 1.82
N LEU A 94 20.69 4.74 1.12
CA LEU A 94 21.75 4.91 0.14
C LEU A 94 23.15 4.75 0.78
N GLN A 95 23.32 5.01 2.07
CA GLN A 95 24.60 4.82 2.76
C GLN A 95 25.08 3.35 2.72
N TYR A 96 24.16 2.39 2.53
CA TYR A 96 24.48 0.96 2.44
C TYR A 96 24.77 0.47 1.02
N GLU A 97 24.64 1.32 0.00
CA GLU A 97 24.76 0.93 -1.42
C GLU A 97 26.03 0.09 -1.70
N ASN A 98 27.15 0.53 -1.14
CA ASN A 98 28.46 -0.10 -1.31
C ASN A 98 28.98 -0.74 -0.01
N ALA A 99 28.13 -0.87 1.01
CA ALA A 99 28.51 -1.51 2.27
C ALA A 99 28.57 -3.04 2.13
N ASN A 100 29.47 -3.66 2.88
CA ASN A 100 29.62 -5.12 2.93
C ASN A 100 28.67 -5.73 3.97
N ALA A 101 28.30 -7.00 3.78
CA ALA A 101 27.43 -7.74 4.70
C ALA A 101 28.17 -8.24 5.96
N ASP A 102 28.85 -7.32 6.67
CA ASP A 102 29.44 -7.61 7.98
C ASP A 102 28.40 -7.50 9.11
N GLU A 103 28.70 -8.13 10.25
CA GLU A 103 27.73 -8.30 11.34
C GLU A 103 27.23 -6.96 11.93
N SER A 104 28.10 -5.95 12.01
CA SER A 104 27.72 -4.58 12.39
C SER A 104 26.77 -3.94 11.38
N THR A 105 27.09 -4.03 10.09
CA THR A 105 26.30 -3.44 9.02
C THR A 105 24.93 -4.07 8.96
N LEU A 106 24.84 -5.40 9.11
CA LEU A 106 23.56 -6.13 9.10
C LEU A 106 22.65 -5.68 10.25
N ARG A 107 23.18 -5.62 11.49
CA ARG A 107 22.43 -5.10 12.65
C ARG A 107 21.98 -3.65 12.46
N ASP A 108 22.88 -2.80 11.97
CA ASP A 108 22.57 -1.39 11.76
C ASP A 108 21.54 -1.21 10.64
N PHE A 109 21.62 -2.01 9.59
CA PHE A 109 20.63 -2.04 8.51
C PHE A 109 19.25 -2.46 9.02
N SER A 110 19.15 -3.54 9.79
CA SER A 110 17.90 -3.96 10.44
C SER A 110 17.28 -2.85 11.30
N ARG A 111 18.10 -2.15 12.09
CA ARG A 111 17.64 -0.99 12.89
C ARG A 111 17.19 0.16 12.00
N GLN A 112 17.90 0.42 10.91
CA GLN A 112 17.54 1.46 9.95
C GLN A 112 16.20 1.16 9.27
N LEU A 113 15.98 -0.10 8.90
CA LEU A 113 14.72 -0.60 8.35
C LEU A 113 13.54 -0.41 9.33
N SER A 114 13.73 -0.70 10.63
CA SER A 114 12.73 -0.40 11.66
C SER A 114 12.42 1.10 11.77
N ARG A 115 13.42 1.99 11.60
CA ARG A 115 13.20 3.45 11.57
C ARG A 115 12.39 3.88 10.35
N VAL A 116 12.69 3.33 9.17
CA VAL A 116 11.93 3.59 7.95
C VAL A 116 10.46 3.18 8.12
N LEU A 117 10.19 1.99 8.70
CA LEU A 117 8.80 1.57 8.99
C LEU A 117 8.07 2.55 9.91
N LYS A 118 8.73 3.02 10.97
CA LYS A 118 8.16 3.97 11.95
C LYS A 118 7.88 5.33 11.30
N ARG A 119 8.84 5.88 10.54
CA ARG A 119 8.69 7.16 9.82
C ARG A 119 7.52 7.12 8.83
N HIS A 120 7.35 6.01 8.12
CA HIS A 120 6.32 5.88 7.09
C HIS A 120 4.94 5.51 7.63
N ASN A 121 4.76 5.38 8.95
CA ASN A 121 3.53 4.83 9.52
C ASN A 121 2.28 5.66 9.15
N THR A 122 2.39 6.98 9.17
CA THR A 122 1.27 7.92 8.95
C THR A 122 1.16 8.46 7.51
N VAL A 123 1.89 7.85 6.56
CA VAL A 123 1.93 8.33 5.16
C VAL A 123 0.54 8.34 4.50
N VAL A 124 -0.34 7.40 4.86
CA VAL A 124 -1.68 7.34 4.25
C VAL A 124 -2.52 8.52 4.72
N GLU A 125 -2.54 8.75 6.03
CA GLU A 125 -3.29 9.81 6.70
C GLU A 125 -2.80 11.18 6.25
N THR A 126 -1.48 11.41 6.26
CA THR A 126 -0.89 12.68 5.83
C THR A 126 -1.11 12.94 4.33
N MET A 127 -1.04 11.91 3.48
CA MET A 127 -1.34 12.12 2.05
C MET A 127 -2.83 12.43 1.82
N ALA A 128 -3.74 11.82 2.59
CA ALA A 128 -5.16 12.15 2.55
C ALA A 128 -5.41 13.60 2.99
N GLU A 129 -4.71 14.08 4.01
CA GLU A 129 -4.72 15.47 4.46
C GLU A 129 -4.28 16.43 3.34
N GLY A 130 -3.20 16.11 2.62
CA GLY A 130 -2.75 16.91 1.48
C GLY A 130 -3.80 17.07 0.38
N LEU A 131 -4.61 16.03 0.12
CA LEU A 131 -5.72 16.13 -0.83
C LEU A 131 -6.86 17.01 -0.29
N MET A 132 -7.15 16.94 1.01
CA MET A 132 -8.15 17.80 1.64
C MET A 132 -7.73 19.27 1.58
N GLU A 133 -6.45 19.56 1.87
CA GLU A 133 -5.83 20.88 1.75
C GLU A 133 -5.97 21.44 0.32
N MET A 134 -5.66 20.63 -0.70
CA MET A 134 -5.81 21.02 -2.10
C MET A 134 -7.29 21.26 -2.47
N LYS A 135 -8.19 20.35 -2.08
CA LYS A 135 -9.62 20.44 -2.38
C LYS A 135 -10.25 21.70 -1.79
N ALA A 136 -9.88 22.07 -0.57
CA ALA A 136 -10.38 23.25 0.12
C ALA A 136 -9.93 24.57 -0.53
N THR A 137 -8.76 24.58 -1.17
CA THR A 137 -8.15 25.81 -1.72
C THR A 137 -8.43 26.01 -3.21
N HIS A 138 -8.44 24.95 -4.01
CA HIS A 138 -8.48 25.05 -5.48
C HIS A 138 -9.64 24.30 -6.13
N GLY A 139 -10.40 23.50 -5.37
CA GLY A 139 -11.29 22.50 -5.96
C GLY A 139 -10.50 21.44 -6.74
N ILE A 140 -11.21 20.48 -7.35
CA ILE A 140 -10.57 19.40 -8.14
C ILE A 140 -11.46 19.11 -9.35
N ASP A 141 -10.95 19.32 -10.55
CA ASP A 141 -11.64 18.96 -11.79
C ASP A 141 -11.54 17.44 -12.06
N PRO A 142 -12.43 16.87 -12.90
CA PRO A 142 -12.46 15.43 -13.16
C PRO A 142 -11.16 14.84 -13.74
N VAL A 143 -10.41 15.59 -14.54
CA VAL A 143 -9.15 15.11 -15.14
C VAL A 143 -8.08 15.02 -14.06
N THR A 144 -7.91 16.08 -13.27
CA THR A 144 -7.01 16.10 -12.13
C THR A 144 -7.37 14.99 -11.13
N GLN A 145 -8.65 14.77 -10.88
CA GLN A 145 -9.13 13.68 -10.03
C GLN A 145 -8.71 12.29 -10.55
N ASN A 146 -8.81 12.04 -11.85
CA ASN A 146 -8.38 10.76 -12.44
C ASN A 146 -6.86 10.56 -12.35
N ASN A 147 -6.07 11.62 -12.58
CA ASN A 147 -4.62 11.57 -12.46
C ASN A 147 -4.17 11.29 -11.02
N ILE A 148 -4.83 11.93 -10.04
CA ILE A 148 -4.62 11.69 -8.62
C ILE A 148 -5.00 10.25 -8.26
N GLN A 149 -6.15 9.75 -8.74
CA GLN A 149 -6.57 8.36 -8.51
C GLN A 149 -5.53 7.35 -9.05
N TYR A 150 -5.03 7.58 -10.26
CA TYR A 150 -3.99 6.77 -10.88
C TYR A 150 -2.69 6.79 -10.05
N PHE A 151 -2.26 7.97 -9.61
CA PHE A 151 -1.12 8.13 -8.72
C PHE A 151 -1.30 7.39 -7.40
N LEU A 152 -2.38 7.64 -6.66
CA LEU A 152 -2.59 7.08 -5.31
C LEU A 152 -2.62 5.55 -5.34
N ASN A 153 -3.25 4.96 -6.36
CA ASN A 153 -3.21 3.52 -6.56
C ASN A 153 -1.78 2.97 -6.64
N ARG A 154 -0.91 3.65 -7.38
CA ARG A 154 0.49 3.25 -7.55
C ARG A 154 1.33 3.57 -6.32
N PHE A 155 1.12 4.73 -5.72
CA PHE A 155 1.79 5.18 -4.50
C PHE A 155 1.55 4.21 -3.34
N TYR A 156 0.30 3.87 -3.06
CA TYR A 156 -0.01 2.95 -1.98
C TYR A 156 0.38 1.51 -2.29
N LEU A 157 0.30 1.07 -3.55
CA LEU A 157 0.82 -0.25 -3.93
C LEU A 157 2.34 -0.34 -3.76
N SER A 158 3.08 0.70 -4.13
CA SER A 158 4.52 0.81 -3.86
C SER A 158 4.81 0.73 -2.36
N ARG A 159 4.05 1.49 -1.54
CA ARG A 159 4.20 1.50 -0.09
C ARG A 159 3.92 0.12 0.54
N ILE A 160 2.85 -0.56 0.13
CA ILE A 160 2.55 -1.94 0.57
C ILE A 160 3.76 -2.84 0.25
N SER A 161 4.32 -2.70 -0.94
CA SER A 161 5.46 -3.52 -1.37
C SER A 161 6.75 -3.26 -0.58
N VAL A 162 7.07 -1.99 -0.29
CA VAL A 162 8.24 -1.62 0.52
C VAL A 162 8.05 -2.11 1.95
N ARG A 163 6.86 -1.92 2.52
CA ARG A 163 6.51 -2.39 3.87
C ARG A 163 6.56 -3.91 3.96
N MET A 164 6.15 -4.65 2.93
CA MET A 164 6.24 -6.11 2.86
C MET A 164 7.68 -6.60 2.96
N LEU A 165 8.56 -6.05 2.13
CA LEU A 165 9.99 -6.42 2.12
C LEU A 165 10.67 -6.10 3.46
N ILE A 166 10.42 -4.89 3.98
CA ILE A 166 11.03 -4.48 5.24
C ILE A 166 10.50 -5.34 6.40
N TYR A 167 9.20 -5.62 6.45
CA TYR A 167 8.66 -6.46 7.51
C TYR A 167 9.21 -7.88 7.47
N GLN A 168 9.33 -8.47 6.29
CA GLN A 168 9.93 -9.80 6.15
C GLN A 168 11.34 -9.83 6.76
N HIS A 169 12.18 -8.86 6.44
CA HIS A 169 13.52 -8.77 7.01
C HIS A 169 13.51 -8.55 8.52
N VAL A 170 12.82 -7.51 8.98
CA VAL A 170 12.82 -7.11 10.40
C VAL A 170 12.26 -8.23 11.28
N ILE A 171 11.17 -8.90 10.88
CA ILE A 171 10.59 -9.98 11.70
C ILE A 171 11.50 -11.21 11.78
N ILE A 172 12.27 -11.50 10.72
CA ILE A 172 13.12 -12.70 10.68
C ILE A 172 14.47 -12.46 11.36
N PHE A 173 15.06 -11.27 11.20
CA PHE A 173 16.45 -11.00 11.56
C PHE A 173 16.66 -9.96 12.66
N SER A 174 15.64 -9.16 13.01
CA SER A 174 15.78 -8.18 14.10
C SER A 174 15.64 -8.82 15.47
N ASP A 175 16.39 -8.31 16.44
CA ASP A 175 16.24 -8.65 17.87
C ASP A 175 14.92 -8.10 18.47
N GLU A 176 14.25 -7.18 17.78
CA GLU A 176 12.96 -6.61 18.20
C GLU A 176 11.83 -7.62 17.97
N ALA A 177 11.32 -8.23 19.04
CA ALA A 177 10.12 -9.07 18.97
C ALA A 177 8.94 -8.28 18.41
N HIS A 178 8.44 -8.68 17.24
CA HIS A 178 7.26 -8.04 16.67
C HIS A 178 6.01 -8.50 17.44
N PRO A 179 5.17 -7.59 17.98
CA PRO A 179 4.07 -7.94 18.90
C PRO A 179 3.04 -8.90 18.32
N PHE A 180 2.89 -8.91 16.99
CA PHE A 180 1.91 -9.74 16.28
C PHE A 180 2.47 -11.04 15.67
N TYR A 181 3.79 -11.19 15.57
CA TYR A 181 4.44 -12.33 14.90
C TYR A 181 5.41 -13.03 15.86
N THR A 182 4.86 -13.52 16.97
CA THR A 182 5.64 -14.18 18.04
C THR A 182 5.63 -15.70 17.94
N SER A 183 4.76 -16.29 17.11
CA SER A 183 4.70 -17.74 16.95
C SER A 183 5.78 -18.24 16.00
N SER A 184 6.39 -19.39 16.31
CA SER A 184 7.34 -20.11 15.43
C SER A 184 6.74 -20.59 14.10
N ARG A 185 5.42 -20.47 13.92
CA ARG A 185 4.69 -20.89 12.71
C ARG A 185 4.88 -19.94 11.53
N HIS A 186 5.04 -18.64 11.79
CA HIS A 186 5.11 -17.63 10.74
C HIS A 186 6.53 -17.55 10.14
N ILE A 187 6.60 -17.23 8.86
CA ILE A 187 7.84 -16.94 8.14
C ILE A 187 7.81 -15.45 7.81
N GLY A 188 8.50 -14.67 8.64
CA GLY A 188 8.30 -13.23 8.67
C GLY A 188 6.84 -12.89 8.98
N CYS A 189 6.21 -12.09 8.12
CA CYS A 189 4.78 -11.78 8.22
C CYS A 189 3.84 -12.76 7.48
N ILE A 190 4.36 -13.84 6.89
CA ILE A 190 3.55 -14.81 6.12
C ILE A 190 3.22 -16.02 7.02
N ASP A 191 1.95 -16.44 7.02
CA ASP A 191 1.53 -17.75 7.54
C ASP A 191 1.42 -18.75 6.37
N PRO A 192 2.26 -19.79 6.33
CA PRO A 192 2.19 -20.83 5.30
C PRO A 192 0.88 -21.64 5.32
N ASN A 193 0.11 -21.56 6.39
CA ASN A 193 -1.14 -22.29 6.56
C ASN A 193 -2.26 -21.36 7.05
N CYS A 194 -2.31 -20.12 6.56
CA CYS A 194 -3.23 -19.07 7.01
C CYS A 194 -4.69 -19.56 7.01
N ASN A 195 -5.26 -19.77 8.20
CA ASN A 195 -6.66 -20.21 8.34
C ASN A 195 -7.59 -19.01 8.11
N VAL A 196 -8.16 -18.96 6.92
CA VAL A 196 -9.03 -17.86 6.46
C VAL A 196 -10.26 -17.75 7.36
N VAL A 197 -10.85 -18.90 7.73
CA VAL A 197 -12.08 -18.98 8.54
C VAL A 197 -11.84 -18.36 9.91
N SER A 198 -10.75 -18.71 10.59
CA SER A 198 -10.43 -18.17 11.92
C SER A 198 -10.24 -16.65 11.93
N ILE A 199 -9.67 -16.08 10.87
CA ILE A 199 -9.51 -14.63 10.75
C ILE A 199 -10.88 -13.95 10.61
N ILE A 200 -11.74 -14.49 9.73
CA ILE A 200 -13.10 -13.95 9.51
C ILE A 200 -13.94 -14.09 10.78
N GLU A 201 -13.91 -15.25 11.45
CA GLU A 201 -14.61 -15.48 12.73
C GLU A 201 -14.18 -14.48 13.80
N GLY A 202 -12.88 -14.17 13.89
CA GLY A 202 -12.37 -13.16 14.82
C GLY A 202 -12.99 -11.78 14.57
N ILE A 203 -13.12 -11.40 13.30
CA ILE A 203 -13.70 -10.11 12.90
C ILE A 203 -15.21 -10.11 13.13
N VAL A 204 -15.91 -11.14 12.65
CA VAL A 204 -17.36 -11.29 12.77
C VAL A 204 -17.84 -11.27 14.23
N LYS A 205 -17.07 -11.88 15.14
CA LYS A 205 -17.32 -11.77 16.59
C LYS A 205 -17.25 -10.33 17.09
N CYS A 206 -16.29 -9.53 16.61
CA CYS A 206 -16.19 -8.11 16.95
C CYS A 206 -17.37 -7.29 16.38
N PHE A 207 -17.93 -7.68 15.23
CA PHE A 207 -19.05 -6.99 14.58
C PHE A 207 -20.43 -7.57 14.93
N PHE A 208 -20.52 -8.57 15.82
CA PHE A 208 -21.76 -9.26 16.20
C PHE A 208 -22.55 -9.84 15.01
N ILE A 209 -21.87 -10.22 13.92
CA ILE A 209 -22.49 -10.87 12.76
C ILE A 209 -22.70 -12.37 13.11
N GLN A 210 -23.87 -12.93 12.79
CA GLN A 210 -24.27 -14.24 13.35
C GLN A 210 -24.01 -15.45 12.45
N VAL A 211 -23.73 -15.28 11.16
CA VAL A 211 -23.65 -16.40 10.21
C VAL A 211 -22.42 -16.28 9.31
N ILE A 212 -21.59 -17.32 9.32
CA ILE A 212 -20.54 -17.56 8.31
C ILE A 212 -20.82 -18.94 7.73
N GLU A 213 -21.05 -19.00 6.42
CA GLU A 213 -21.06 -20.26 5.68
C GLU A 213 -19.68 -20.46 5.05
N THR A 214 -19.09 -21.64 5.22
CA THR A 214 -17.80 -21.98 4.65
C THR A 214 -17.94 -23.21 3.77
N ILE A 215 -17.51 -23.10 2.51
CA ILE A 215 -17.54 -24.19 1.55
C ILE A 215 -16.12 -24.39 0.99
N ASN A 216 -15.47 -25.48 1.38
CA ASN A 216 -14.20 -25.89 0.82
C ASN A 216 -14.44 -26.95 -0.28
N VAL A 217 -14.49 -26.53 -1.53
CA VAL A 217 -14.79 -27.44 -2.66
C VAL A 217 -13.67 -28.46 -2.87
N LEU A 218 -12.41 -28.10 -2.59
CA LEU A 218 -11.26 -28.99 -2.78
C LEU A 218 -11.19 -30.05 -1.67
N GLU A 219 -11.47 -29.65 -0.43
CA GLU A 219 -11.42 -30.51 0.74
C GLU A 219 -12.61 -30.23 1.67
N PRO A 220 -13.81 -30.80 1.41
CA PRO A 220 -15.06 -30.44 2.10
C PRO A 220 -15.05 -30.56 3.63
N SER A 221 -14.17 -31.40 4.19
CA SER A 221 -14.03 -31.61 5.63
C SER A 221 -12.91 -30.79 6.29
N GLN A 222 -12.17 -29.98 5.53
CA GLN A 222 -11.03 -29.21 6.03
C GLN A 222 -11.31 -27.71 5.97
N PRO A 223 -10.80 -26.93 6.94
CA PRO A 223 -10.90 -25.47 6.89
C PRO A 223 -10.13 -24.93 5.68
N ILE A 224 -10.60 -23.81 5.13
CA ILE A 224 -9.92 -23.15 4.01
C ILE A 224 -8.62 -22.53 4.53
N SER A 225 -7.50 -23.00 4.00
CA SER A 225 -6.17 -22.53 4.33
C SER A 225 -5.39 -22.17 3.07
N ILE A 226 -4.64 -21.07 3.14
CA ILE A 226 -3.77 -20.59 2.06
C ILE A 226 -2.44 -20.09 2.63
N VAL A 227 -1.38 -20.07 1.83
CA VAL A 227 -0.19 -19.27 2.16
C VAL A 227 -0.60 -17.80 1.99
N TYR A 228 -0.54 -16.99 3.06
CA TYR A 228 -0.90 -15.57 2.96
C TYR A 228 -0.34 -14.73 4.11
N VAL A 229 -0.44 -13.40 3.99
CA VAL A 229 -0.12 -12.44 5.05
C VAL A 229 -1.39 -12.19 5.88
N PRO A 230 -1.49 -12.68 7.13
CA PRO A 230 -2.73 -12.58 7.90
C PRO A 230 -3.21 -11.14 8.12
N SER A 231 -2.29 -10.20 8.34
CA SER A 231 -2.64 -8.78 8.53
C SER A 231 -3.24 -8.13 7.29
N HIS A 232 -2.81 -8.52 6.09
CA HIS A 232 -3.40 -8.04 4.84
C HIS A 232 -4.83 -8.56 4.70
N LEU A 233 -5.04 -9.86 4.94
CA LEU A 233 -6.37 -10.47 4.89
C LEU A 233 -7.31 -9.85 5.92
N TYR A 234 -6.84 -9.64 7.15
CA TYR A 234 -7.61 -8.98 8.21
C TYR A 234 -8.05 -7.58 7.78
N HIS A 235 -7.13 -6.76 7.25
CA HIS A 235 -7.45 -5.41 6.79
C HIS A 235 -8.51 -5.40 5.69
N ILE A 236 -8.37 -6.29 4.69
CA ILE A 236 -9.38 -6.44 3.63
C ILE A 236 -10.72 -6.86 4.24
N MET A 237 -10.75 -7.89 5.07
CA MET A 237 -11.99 -8.45 5.61
C MET A 237 -12.77 -7.47 6.50
N VAL A 238 -12.06 -6.66 7.30
CA VAL A 238 -12.70 -5.62 8.12
C VAL A 238 -13.47 -4.61 7.25
N GLU A 239 -12.93 -4.22 6.09
CA GLU A 239 -13.63 -3.29 5.19
C GLU A 239 -14.76 -3.96 4.40
N LEU A 240 -14.56 -5.21 3.99
CA LEU A 240 -15.56 -5.97 3.23
C LEU A 240 -16.81 -6.24 4.05
N LEU A 241 -16.65 -6.64 5.32
CA LEU A 241 -17.77 -6.93 6.22
C LEU A 241 -18.59 -5.68 6.57
N LYS A 242 -18.03 -4.48 6.43
CA LYS A 242 -18.78 -3.22 6.58
C LYS A 242 -19.66 -2.89 5.38
N VAL A 243 -19.35 -3.44 4.21
CA VAL A 243 -20.00 -3.09 2.93
C VAL A 243 -20.85 -4.24 2.39
N SER A 244 -20.62 -5.47 2.83
CA SER A 244 -21.42 -6.63 2.43
C SER A 244 -22.63 -6.77 3.34
N ASP A 245 -23.79 -6.32 2.88
CA ASP A 245 -24.98 -6.14 3.72
C ASP A 245 -26.31 -6.16 2.93
N GLN A 246 -27.42 -6.11 3.68
CA GLN A 246 -28.77 -5.83 3.18
C GLN A 246 -29.21 -4.40 3.53
N GLY A 247 -28.27 -3.45 3.49
CA GLY A 247 -28.43 -2.06 3.91
C GLY A 247 -29.11 -1.16 2.86
N GLY A 248 -29.85 -1.73 1.90
CA GLY A 248 -30.53 -0.98 0.84
C GLY A 248 -29.67 -0.70 -0.39
N GLY A 249 -28.40 -1.09 -0.39
CA GLY A 249 -27.51 -1.02 -1.56
C GLY A 249 -27.15 0.39 -2.03
N VAL A 250 -26.38 0.43 -3.11
CA VAL A 250 -25.80 1.61 -3.76
C VAL A 250 -26.28 1.71 -5.22
N PRO A 251 -26.76 2.89 -5.67
CA PRO A 251 -27.16 3.13 -7.06
C PRO A 251 -26.05 2.82 -8.07
N ARG A 252 -26.40 2.22 -9.21
CA ARG A 252 -25.42 1.73 -10.21
C ARG A 252 -24.41 2.78 -10.68
N HIS A 253 -24.84 4.04 -10.82
CA HIS A 253 -24.00 5.15 -11.27
C HIS A 253 -22.98 5.63 -10.21
N ILE A 254 -23.11 5.20 -8.96
CA ILE A 254 -22.21 5.51 -7.84
C ILE A 254 -21.23 4.38 -7.56
N VAL A 255 -21.57 3.12 -7.84
CA VAL A 255 -20.75 1.93 -7.51
C VAL A 255 -19.29 2.09 -7.98
N GLY A 256 -19.06 2.62 -9.17
CA GLY A 256 -17.71 2.86 -9.69
C GLY A 256 -16.91 3.88 -8.88
N LYS A 257 -17.58 4.85 -8.23
CA LYS A 257 -16.97 5.89 -7.41
C LYS A 257 -16.59 5.41 -6.01
N LEU A 258 -17.10 4.27 -5.53
CA LEU A 258 -16.80 3.75 -4.19
C LEU A 258 -15.29 3.47 -3.99
N PHE A 259 -14.56 3.18 -5.08
CA PHE A 259 -13.11 2.98 -5.07
C PHE A 259 -12.31 4.27 -5.28
N ASN A 260 -12.95 5.44 -5.33
CA ASN A 260 -12.24 6.70 -5.50
C ASN A 260 -11.82 7.26 -4.13
N TYR A 261 -10.54 7.60 -3.97
CA TYR A 261 -10.01 8.13 -2.70
C TYR A 261 -10.64 9.45 -2.24
N MET A 262 -11.26 10.19 -3.18
CA MET A 262 -11.92 11.46 -2.90
C MET A 262 -13.44 11.35 -2.83
N TYR A 263 -13.99 10.12 -2.86
CA TYR A 263 -15.40 9.84 -2.68
C TYR A 263 -15.64 9.29 -1.27
N THR A 264 -16.51 9.96 -0.51
CA THR A 264 -16.97 9.52 0.82
C THR A 264 -18.41 10.00 1.04
N THR A 265 -19.20 9.19 1.74
CA THR A 265 -20.56 9.54 2.19
C THR A 265 -20.57 9.98 3.66
N ALA A 266 -19.45 9.83 4.37
CA ALA A 266 -19.34 10.29 5.74
C ALA A 266 -19.25 11.81 5.80
N SER A 267 -19.84 12.39 6.84
CA SER A 267 -19.60 13.79 7.21
C SER A 267 -18.10 13.98 7.44
N LEU A 268 -17.54 15.08 6.92
CA LEU A 268 -16.16 15.45 7.26
C LEU A 268 -16.07 15.57 8.78
N PRO A 269 -15.10 14.91 9.44
CA PRO A 269 -14.92 15.06 10.88
C PRO A 269 -14.69 16.54 11.21
N SER A 270 -15.41 17.06 12.20
CA SER A 270 -15.16 18.41 12.71
C SER A 270 -13.76 18.43 13.34
N VAL A 271 -12.99 19.48 13.05
CA VAL A 271 -11.58 19.67 13.47
C VAL A 271 -11.37 19.49 14.99
N GLU A 272 -12.44 19.59 15.78
CA GLU A 272 -12.44 19.52 17.23
C GLU A 272 -12.50 18.09 17.82
N ASN A 273 -12.86 17.06 17.04
CA ASN A 273 -13.09 15.69 17.55
C ASN A 273 -12.31 14.62 16.77
N VAL A 274 -10.99 14.77 16.63
CA VAL A 274 -10.14 13.67 16.16
C VAL A 274 -9.86 12.72 17.32
N GLU A 275 -10.81 11.83 17.60
CA GLU A 275 -10.58 10.70 18.48
C GLU A 275 -9.54 9.76 17.83
N TYR A 276 -8.46 9.50 18.56
CA TYR A 276 -7.24 8.82 18.08
C TYR A 276 -7.44 7.35 17.64
N ASP A 277 -8.62 6.76 17.84
CA ASP A 277 -8.80 5.30 17.73
C ASP A 277 -9.25 4.81 16.34
N ALA A 278 -9.57 5.69 15.39
CA ALA A 278 -9.83 5.29 14.00
C ALA A 278 -9.55 6.40 12.96
N PRO A 279 -8.28 6.84 12.78
CA PRO A 279 -7.92 8.04 12.00
C PRO A 279 -8.33 8.04 10.52
N MET A 280 -8.68 6.88 9.95
CA MET A 280 -9.10 6.74 8.54
C MET A 280 -10.62 6.58 8.34
N ALA A 281 -11.40 6.42 9.41
CA ALA A 281 -12.84 6.26 9.30
C ALA A 281 -13.44 7.56 8.71
N GLY A 282 -14.21 7.44 7.63
CA GLY A 282 -14.84 8.58 6.97
C GLY A 282 -14.01 9.30 5.90
N LEU A 283 -12.70 9.02 5.78
CA LEU A 283 -11.86 9.62 4.72
C LEU A 283 -12.07 9.01 3.32
N GLY A 284 -12.75 7.86 3.21
CA GLY A 284 -13.00 7.17 1.93
C GLY A 284 -11.87 6.27 1.44
N TYR A 285 -10.90 5.94 2.30
CA TYR A 285 -9.68 5.19 1.91
C TYR A 285 -9.77 3.67 2.11
N GLY A 286 -10.65 3.19 2.98
CA GLY A 286 -10.69 1.77 3.38
C GLY A 286 -10.89 0.82 2.20
N LEU A 287 -11.92 1.05 1.39
CA LEU A 287 -12.25 0.21 0.24
C LEU A 287 -11.17 0.23 -0.88
N PRO A 288 -10.69 1.39 -1.37
CA PRO A 288 -9.63 1.38 -2.37
C PRO A 288 -8.32 0.77 -1.87
N LEU A 289 -7.93 0.99 -0.61
CA LEU A 289 -6.73 0.36 -0.04
C LEU A 289 -6.91 -1.16 0.09
N SER A 290 -8.07 -1.63 0.53
CA SER A 290 -8.39 -3.06 0.58
C SER A 290 -8.27 -3.72 -0.80
N ARG A 291 -8.73 -3.04 -1.85
CA ARG A 291 -8.55 -3.52 -3.22
C ARG A 291 -7.07 -3.59 -3.63
N LEU A 292 -6.24 -2.63 -3.22
CA LEU A 292 -4.81 -2.70 -3.48
C LEU A 292 -4.13 -3.86 -2.73
N TYR A 293 -4.48 -4.10 -1.47
CA TYR A 293 -3.98 -5.26 -0.74
C TYR A 293 -4.35 -6.59 -1.41
N ALA A 294 -5.57 -6.70 -1.96
CA ALA A 294 -5.97 -7.87 -2.75
C ALA A 294 -5.14 -8.00 -4.05
N ARG A 295 -4.98 -6.89 -4.79
CA ARG A 295 -4.25 -6.85 -6.06
C ARG A 295 -2.75 -7.05 -5.93
N TYR A 296 -2.19 -6.72 -4.78
CA TYR A 296 -0.75 -6.81 -4.55
C TYR A 296 -0.20 -8.21 -4.82
N PHE A 297 -0.95 -9.28 -4.54
CA PHE A 297 -0.60 -10.66 -4.92
C PHE A 297 -1.53 -11.24 -6.00
N LEU A 298 -1.85 -10.43 -7.02
CA LEU A 298 -2.67 -10.78 -8.19
C LEU A 298 -4.10 -11.26 -7.88
N GLY A 299 -4.65 -10.88 -6.72
CA GLY A 299 -6.07 -10.96 -6.44
C GLY A 299 -6.86 -9.77 -7.00
N ASP A 300 -8.14 -9.66 -6.66
CA ASP A 300 -8.93 -8.45 -6.85
C ASP A 300 -10.13 -8.44 -5.89
N LEU A 301 -10.76 -7.27 -5.76
CA LEU A 301 -11.94 -7.02 -4.94
C LEU A 301 -13.02 -6.38 -5.82
N PHE A 302 -14.22 -6.96 -5.81
CA PHE A 302 -15.37 -6.48 -6.57
C PHE A 302 -16.56 -6.19 -5.64
N LEU A 303 -17.36 -5.19 -5.99
CA LEU A 303 -18.65 -4.92 -5.34
C LEU A 303 -19.78 -5.10 -6.34
N PHE A 304 -20.82 -5.82 -5.93
CA PHE A 304 -22.06 -6.01 -6.66
C PHE A 304 -23.20 -5.49 -5.80
N SER A 305 -23.80 -4.38 -6.22
CA SER A 305 -24.83 -3.72 -5.44
C SER A 305 -26.17 -3.73 -6.16
N MET A 306 -27.23 -3.99 -5.41
CA MET A 306 -28.62 -3.84 -5.84
C MET A 306 -29.31 -2.76 -5.00
N GLU A 307 -29.61 -1.64 -5.65
CA GLU A 307 -30.34 -0.52 -5.04
C GLU A 307 -31.72 -0.97 -4.54
N GLY A 308 -32.05 -0.59 -3.31
CA GLY A 308 -33.24 -1.04 -2.58
C GLY A 308 -33.08 -2.36 -1.84
N TYR A 309 -31.94 -3.06 -1.95
CA TYR A 309 -31.72 -4.35 -1.29
C TYR A 309 -30.42 -4.40 -0.48
N GLY A 310 -29.26 -4.35 -1.14
CA GLY A 310 -28.00 -4.65 -0.47
C GLY A 310 -26.79 -4.65 -1.40
N THR A 311 -25.63 -4.97 -0.84
CA THR A 311 -24.37 -5.04 -1.57
C THR A 311 -23.62 -6.32 -1.20
N ASP A 312 -23.09 -7.00 -2.20
CA ASP A 312 -22.16 -8.11 -2.05
C ASP A 312 -20.73 -7.65 -2.33
N ALA A 313 -19.81 -8.03 -1.46
CA ALA A 313 -18.38 -7.80 -1.65
C ALA A 313 -17.64 -9.12 -1.89
N CYS A 314 -16.97 -9.24 -3.04
CA CYS A 314 -16.26 -10.45 -3.43
C CYS A 314 -14.75 -10.23 -3.43
N LEU A 315 -14.01 -11.02 -2.64
CA LEU A 315 -12.55 -11.08 -2.67
C LEU A 315 -12.08 -12.30 -3.47
N TYR A 316 -11.17 -12.08 -4.40
CA TYR A 316 -10.43 -13.13 -5.09
C TYR A 316 -8.96 -13.07 -4.70
N LEU A 317 -8.41 -14.20 -4.27
CA LEU A 317 -6.98 -14.39 -3.97
C LEU A 317 -6.45 -15.58 -4.77
N LYS A 318 -5.12 -15.61 -4.98
CA LYS A 318 -4.46 -16.78 -5.55
C LYS A 318 -4.39 -17.91 -4.51
N ALA A 319 -4.88 -19.09 -4.87
CA ALA A 319 -4.77 -20.28 -4.02
C ALA A 319 -3.32 -20.81 -3.96
N SER A 320 -2.58 -20.66 -5.06
CA SER A 320 -1.18 -21.09 -5.20
C SER A 320 -0.22 -19.95 -4.86
N ALA A 321 0.71 -20.19 -3.94
CA ALA A 321 1.73 -19.21 -3.54
C ALA A 321 2.73 -18.88 -4.66
N VAL A 322 2.90 -19.79 -5.62
CA VAL A 322 3.78 -19.60 -6.79
C VAL A 322 3.18 -18.57 -7.74
N ASP A 323 1.86 -18.63 -7.93
CA ASP A 323 1.13 -17.72 -8.82
C ASP A 323 0.82 -16.36 -8.15
N ALA A 324 1.01 -16.26 -6.83
CA ALA A 324 0.82 -15.06 -6.03
C ALA A 324 2.04 -14.13 -6.11
N SER A 325 2.27 -13.54 -7.29
CA SER A 325 3.39 -12.60 -7.53
C SER A 325 3.06 -11.15 -7.16
N GLU A 326 4.05 -10.40 -6.69
CA GLU A 326 3.89 -8.96 -6.43
C GLU A 326 3.46 -8.19 -7.69
N MET A 327 2.41 -7.38 -7.58
CA MET A 327 2.06 -6.35 -8.54
C MET A 327 2.74 -5.04 -8.14
N LEU A 328 3.71 -4.57 -8.94
CA LEU A 328 4.52 -3.39 -8.61
C LEU A 328 4.35 -2.28 -9.64
N PRO A 329 4.24 -1.01 -9.21
CA PRO A 329 4.33 0.13 -10.11
C PRO A 329 5.76 0.29 -10.61
N TRP A 330 5.92 0.51 -11.91
CA TRP A 330 7.20 0.85 -12.54
C TRP A 330 7.08 2.21 -13.24
N PHE A 331 7.97 3.13 -12.87
CA PHE A 331 8.08 4.43 -13.51
C PHE A 331 8.73 4.27 -14.89
N SER A 332 8.01 4.69 -15.92
CA SER A 332 8.45 4.59 -17.30
C SER A 332 7.87 5.74 -18.12
N PHE A 333 8.30 5.87 -19.37
CA PHE A 333 7.70 6.80 -20.31
C PHE A 333 6.17 6.63 -20.41
N ARG A 334 5.66 5.39 -20.29
CA ARG A 334 4.22 5.11 -20.33
C ARG A 334 3.50 5.65 -19.11
N SER A 335 4.05 5.48 -17.90
CA SER A 335 3.42 6.03 -16.69
C SER A 335 3.45 7.55 -16.72
N LYS A 336 4.57 8.16 -17.15
CA LYS A 336 4.68 9.62 -17.33
C LYS A 336 3.58 10.17 -18.25
N LYS A 337 3.31 9.51 -19.39
CA LYS A 337 2.28 9.91 -20.34
C LYS A 337 0.86 9.92 -19.74
N MET A 338 0.58 9.10 -18.73
CA MET A 338 -0.72 9.11 -18.04
C MET A 338 -0.98 10.39 -17.27
N TYR A 339 0.07 11.09 -16.82
CA TYR A 339 -0.03 12.38 -16.13
C TYR A 339 -0.13 13.55 -17.10
N GLU A 340 0.44 13.41 -18.30
CA GLU A 340 0.46 14.43 -19.35
C GLU A 340 -0.74 14.36 -20.29
N SER A 341 -1.49 13.25 -20.28
CA SER A 341 -2.65 13.08 -21.14
C SER A 341 -3.79 14.00 -20.73
N ASN A 342 -3.90 15.13 -21.41
CA ASN A 342 -5.09 15.98 -21.41
C ASN A 342 -6.23 15.31 -22.18
N GLU A 343 -7.45 15.64 -21.75
CA GLU A 343 -8.76 15.20 -22.26
C GLU A 343 -8.74 14.49 -23.62
N LYS A 344 -9.09 13.20 -23.60
CA LYS A 344 -9.79 12.63 -24.74
C LYS A 344 -11.26 13.00 -24.55
N GLY A 345 -11.87 13.61 -25.57
CA GLY A 345 -13.34 13.71 -25.64
C GLY A 345 -13.96 12.32 -25.42
N PRO A 346 -15.20 12.25 -24.93
CA PRO A 346 -15.80 10.97 -24.63
C PRO A 346 -15.80 10.10 -25.88
N ASP A 347 -15.37 8.85 -25.76
CA ASP A 347 -15.34 7.89 -26.87
C ASP A 347 -16.76 7.59 -27.40
N TRP A 348 -17.79 8.00 -26.65
CA TRP A 348 -19.21 7.77 -26.93
C TRP A 348 -20.00 9.08 -26.79
N SER A 349 -21.12 9.20 -27.51
CA SER A 349 -22.03 10.34 -27.36
C SER A 349 -22.53 10.45 -25.92
N GLY A 350 -22.37 11.63 -25.32
CA GLY A 350 -22.83 11.95 -23.96
C GLY A 350 -24.27 12.41 -23.89
#